data_AF-A0A498IZJ6-F1
#
_entry.id   AF-A0A498IZJ6-F1
#
_cell.length_a   1.000
_cell.length_b   1.000
_cell.length_c   1.000
_cell.angle_alpha   90.00
_cell.angle_beta   90.00
_cell.angle_gamma   90.00
#
_symmetry.space_group_name_H-M   'P 1'
#
loop_
_entity.id
_entity.type
_entity.pdbx_description
1 polymer ?
#
loop_
_entity_poly.entity_id
_entity_poly.type
_entity_poly.pdbx_seq_one_letter_code
_entity_poly.pdbx_strand_id
1 'polypeptide(L)'
;MTEISSLSSDVMKLILSYLLIPTLIRASAIYKHWHSFISSSTFSSPHSHKYPWFFLYGIHNTSSNFNQSFAFDPLSNLWFRLPSPTFPSQSSSFDTDDFFLIIGPIFTFSPILKCRWLSTSPFRFSRINPLVGVDSPPSSSSSPIPSFVVVGGV
;
A
#
# COMPACT_ATOMS: atom_id res chain seq x y z
N MET A 1 4.76 34.06 -16.21
CA MET A 1 4.79 32.59 -16.17
C MET A 1 4.83 32.22 -14.70
N THR A 2 3.67 31.94 -14.10
CA THR A 2 3.59 31.60 -12.67
C THR A 2 4.07 30.18 -12.48
N GLU A 3 5.20 30.01 -11.83
CA GLU A 3 5.71 28.68 -11.52
C GLU A 3 4.81 27.99 -10.48
N ILE A 4 4.49 26.73 -10.72
CA ILE A 4 3.81 25.84 -9.76
C ILE A 4 4.56 25.74 -8.42
N SER A 5 5.84 26.09 -8.39
CA SER A 5 6.67 26.20 -7.18
C SER A 5 6.19 27.28 -6.20
N SER A 6 5.33 28.21 -6.62
CA SER A 6 4.76 29.28 -5.78
C SER A 6 3.47 28.89 -5.04
N LEU A 7 2.95 27.68 -5.26
CA LEU A 7 1.71 27.22 -4.66
C LEU A 7 1.92 26.77 -3.19
N SER A 8 1.03 27.18 -2.29
CA SER A 8 1.08 26.74 -0.88
C SER A 8 1.02 25.21 -0.77
N SER A 9 1.77 24.65 0.18
CA SER A 9 1.79 23.22 0.53
C SER A 9 0.38 22.64 0.70
N ASP A 10 -0.52 23.38 1.35
CA ASP A 10 -1.86 22.89 1.67
C ASP A 10 -2.73 22.77 0.43
N VAL A 11 -2.62 23.74 -0.49
CA VAL A 11 -3.31 23.70 -1.77
C VAL A 11 -2.76 22.56 -2.63
N MET A 12 -1.44 22.34 -2.60
CA MET A 12 -0.83 21.22 -3.33
C MET A 12 -1.31 19.87 -2.82
N LYS A 13 -1.33 19.67 -1.48
CA LYS A 13 -1.88 18.45 -0.86
C LYS A 13 -3.34 18.25 -1.26
N LEU A 14 -4.13 19.33 -1.24
CA LEU A 14 -5.54 19.28 -1.62
C LEU A 14 -5.70 18.84 -3.08
N ILE A 15 -4.97 19.45 -4.03
CA ILE A 15 -5.02 19.07 -5.45
C ILE A 15 -4.64 17.60 -5.64
N LEU A 16 -3.54 17.16 -5.02
CA LEU A 16 -3.11 15.76 -5.10
C LEU A 16 -4.14 14.78 -4.52
N SER A 17 -4.87 15.19 -3.48
CA SER A 17 -5.91 14.36 -2.85
C SER A 17 -7.12 14.12 -3.76
N TYR A 18 -7.30 14.94 -4.81
CA TYR A 18 -8.31 14.74 -5.84
C TYR A 18 -7.85 13.85 -7.00
N LEU A 19 -6.57 13.48 -7.05
CA LEU A 19 -6.07 12.61 -8.10
C LEU A 19 -6.37 11.15 -7.77
N LEU A 20 -6.73 10.39 -8.81
CA LEU A 20 -6.82 8.94 -8.72
C LEU A 20 -5.45 8.34 -8.33
N ILE A 21 -5.46 7.25 -7.57
CA ILE A 21 -4.25 6.53 -7.13
C ILE A 21 -3.23 6.28 -8.26
N PRO A 22 -3.59 5.85 -9.50
CA PRO A 22 -2.60 5.60 -10.55
C PRO A 22 -1.88 6.89 -10.95
N THR A 23 -2.62 8.00 -11.01
CA THR A 23 -2.07 9.33 -11.27
C THR A 23 -1.19 9.78 -10.12
N LEU A 24 -1.57 9.49 -8.89
CA LEU A 24 -0.80 9.82 -7.69
C LEU A 24 0.54 9.05 -7.63
N ILE A 25 0.53 7.76 -7.98
CA ILE A 25 1.73 6.94 -8.10
C ILE A 25 2.66 7.49 -9.19
N ARG A 26 2.13 7.92 -10.34
CA ARG A 26 2.94 8.56 -11.39
C ARG A 26 3.46 9.92 -10.93
N ALA A 27 2.63 10.71 -10.27
CA ALA A 27 2.98 12.02 -9.71
C ALA A 27 4.13 11.92 -8.68
N SER A 28 4.14 10.88 -7.84
CA SER A 28 5.23 10.65 -6.89
C SER A 28 6.54 10.25 -7.56
N ALA A 29 6.49 9.59 -8.72
CA ALA A 29 7.69 9.20 -9.47
C ALA A 29 8.39 10.36 -10.20
N ILE A 30 7.65 11.41 -10.60
CA ILE A 30 8.19 12.48 -11.45
C ILE A 30 8.79 13.66 -10.67
N TYR A 31 8.38 13.91 -9.43
CA TYR A 31 8.83 15.08 -8.67
C TYR A 31 9.00 14.81 -7.17
N LYS A 32 10.20 15.05 -6.65
CA LYS A 32 10.56 14.77 -5.24
C LYS A 32 9.66 15.48 -4.24
N HIS A 33 9.22 16.70 -4.55
CA HIS A 33 8.35 17.47 -3.66
C HIS A 33 6.94 16.87 -3.60
N TRP A 34 6.41 16.40 -4.74
CA TRP A 34 5.13 15.70 -4.79
C TRP A 34 5.22 14.37 -4.05
N HIS A 35 6.30 13.62 -4.25
CA HIS A 35 6.57 12.42 -3.46
C HIS A 35 6.54 12.71 -1.95
N SER A 36 7.19 13.79 -1.50
CA SER A 36 7.20 14.21 -0.09
C SER A 36 5.79 14.49 0.45
N PHE A 37 4.94 15.17 -0.33
CA PHE A 37 3.56 15.41 0.07
C PHE A 37 2.73 14.13 0.14
N ILE A 38 2.82 13.27 -0.89
CA ILE A 38 2.06 12.01 -1.00
C ILE A 38 2.45 11.04 0.11
N SER A 39 3.74 10.96 0.45
CA SER A 39 4.26 10.07 1.49
C SER A 39 4.06 10.58 2.92
N SER A 40 3.58 11.82 3.08
CA SER A 40 3.34 12.43 4.39
C SER A 40 2.31 11.64 5.20
N SER A 41 2.47 11.60 6.54
CA SER A 41 1.46 11.05 7.45
C SER A 41 0.16 11.85 7.44
N THR A 42 0.22 13.14 7.10
CA THR A 42 -0.95 14.04 7.02
C THR A 42 -1.70 13.95 5.71
N PHE A 43 -1.15 13.24 4.72
CA PHE A 43 -1.80 13.07 3.43
C PHE A 43 -2.85 11.96 3.55
N SER A 44 -4.11 12.35 3.41
CA SER A 44 -5.23 11.43 3.30
C SER A 44 -5.90 11.71 1.97
N SER A 45 -6.06 10.68 1.14
CA SER A 45 -6.89 10.78 -0.04
C SER A 45 -8.35 10.63 0.41
N PRO A 46 -9.20 11.68 0.27
CA PRO A 46 -10.60 11.63 0.68
C PRO A 46 -11.44 10.75 -0.27
N HIS A 47 -10.86 10.25 -1.36
CA HIS A 47 -11.54 9.33 -2.26
C HIS A 47 -11.62 7.95 -1.60
N SER A 48 -12.56 7.83 -0.66
CA SER A 48 -13.21 6.56 -0.34
C SER A 48 -13.69 5.98 -1.66
N HIS A 49 -12.93 5.01 -2.15
CA HIS A 49 -13.18 4.43 -3.45
C HIS A 49 -14.56 3.78 -3.39
N LYS A 50 -15.55 4.36 -4.08
CA LYS A 50 -16.86 3.73 -4.27
C LYS A 50 -16.73 2.31 -4.85
N TYR A 51 -15.60 2.03 -5.50
CA TYR A 51 -15.22 0.74 -6.04
C TYR A 51 -13.83 0.35 -5.51
N PRO A 52 -13.73 -0.67 -4.65
CA PRO A 52 -12.45 -1.08 -4.10
C PRO A 52 -11.52 -1.55 -5.21
N TRP A 53 -10.23 -1.25 -5.07
CA TRP A 53 -9.21 -1.79 -5.95
C TRP A 53 -9.05 -3.29 -5.70
N PHE A 54 -8.79 -4.03 -6.77
CA PHE A 54 -8.55 -5.47 -6.66
C PHE A 54 -7.07 -5.78 -6.84
N PHE A 55 -6.47 -6.49 -5.91
CA PHE A 55 -5.05 -6.78 -5.94
C PHE A 55 -4.81 -8.28 -6.09
N LEU A 56 -3.77 -8.64 -6.84
CA LEU A 56 -3.38 -10.02 -7.08
C LEU A 56 -1.88 -10.17 -6.85
N TYR A 57 -1.49 -11.21 -6.12
CA TYR A 57 -0.10 -11.61 -5.98
C TYR A 57 0.11 -12.99 -6.59
N GLY A 58 0.88 -13.04 -7.67
CA GLY A 58 1.32 -14.27 -8.29
C GLY A 58 2.56 -14.81 -7.58
N ILE A 59 2.43 -15.99 -7.00
CA ILE A 59 3.55 -16.76 -6.44
C ILE A 59 4.12 -17.64 -7.54
N HIS A 60 5.42 -17.54 -7.78
CA HIS A 60 6.11 -18.37 -8.76
C HIS A 60 6.71 -19.61 -8.08
N ASN A 61 6.36 -20.80 -8.56
CA ASN A 61 6.68 -22.07 -7.87
C ASN A 61 8.18 -22.40 -7.83
N THR A 62 8.99 -21.86 -8.74
CA THR A 62 10.42 -22.22 -8.84
C THR A 62 11.35 -21.19 -8.21
N SER A 63 10.92 -19.95 -8.01
CA SER A 63 11.76 -18.90 -7.41
C SER A 63 10.92 -17.70 -7.01
N SER A 64 11.07 -17.27 -5.74
CA SER A 64 10.39 -16.08 -5.20
C SER A 64 10.81 -14.78 -5.88
N ASN A 65 11.96 -14.76 -6.55
CA ASN A 65 12.43 -13.57 -7.29
C ASN A 65 11.52 -13.23 -8.48
N PHE A 66 10.69 -14.18 -8.93
CA PHE A 66 9.74 -13.98 -10.02
C PHE A 66 8.31 -13.74 -9.54
N ASN A 67 8.08 -13.56 -8.23
CA ASN A 67 6.76 -13.19 -7.73
C ASN A 67 6.36 -11.80 -8.24
N GLN A 68 5.10 -11.66 -8.64
CA GLN A 68 4.57 -10.43 -9.25
C GLN A 68 3.30 -10.01 -8.53
N SER A 69 3.17 -8.70 -8.29
CA SER A 69 1.96 -8.08 -7.76
C SER A 69 1.28 -7.24 -8.84
N PHE A 70 -0.04 -7.29 -8.87
CA PHE A 70 -0.89 -6.53 -9.78
C PHE A 70 -2.01 -5.83 -9.02
N ALA A 71 -2.41 -4.67 -9.51
CA ALA A 71 -3.54 -3.90 -9.04
C ALA A 71 -4.50 -3.66 -10.21
N PHE A 72 -5.79 -3.90 -10.01
CA PHE A 72 -6.86 -3.53 -10.92
C PHE A 72 -7.57 -2.31 -10.37
N ASP A 73 -7.59 -1.24 -11.18
CA ASP A 73 -8.34 -0.04 -10.89
C ASP A 73 -9.70 -0.11 -11.60
N PRO A 74 -10.82 -0.23 -10.85
CA PRO A 74 -12.15 -0.29 -11.44
C PRO A 74 -12.56 1.00 -12.16
N LEU A 75 -11.96 2.16 -11.83
CA LEU A 75 -12.32 3.42 -12.47
C LEU A 75 -11.67 3.59 -13.85
N SER A 76 -10.42 3.14 -14.00
CA SER A 76 -9.74 3.14 -15.30
C SER A 76 -9.93 1.85 -16.09
N ASN A 77 -10.47 0.80 -15.47
CA ASN A 77 -10.60 -0.54 -16.06
C ASN A 77 -9.27 -1.09 -16.58
N LEU A 78 -8.20 -0.88 -15.80
CA LEU A 78 -6.83 -1.24 -16.18
C LEU A 78 -6.14 -2.00 -15.05
N TRP A 79 -5.26 -2.90 -15.48
CA TRP A 79 -4.32 -3.59 -14.60
C TRP A 79 -2.98 -2.87 -14.61
N PHE A 80 -2.41 -2.71 -13.42
CA PHE A 80 -1.08 -2.14 -13.20
C PHE A 80 -0.21 -3.17 -12.49
N ARG A 81 1.03 -3.30 -12.96
CA ARG A 81 2.04 -4.06 -12.23
C ARG A 81 2.59 -3.19 -11.11
N LEU A 82 2.58 -3.73 -9.91
CA LEU A 82 3.15 -3.09 -8.73
C LEU A 82 4.64 -3.45 -8.62
N PRO A 83 5.45 -2.61 -7.98
CA PRO A 83 6.85 -2.94 -7.71
C PRO A 83 6.89 -4.21 -6.85
N SER A 84 7.51 -5.26 -7.38
CA SER A 84 7.70 -6.51 -6.65
C SER A 84 8.59 -6.24 -5.43
N PRO A 85 8.17 -6.63 -4.23
CA PRO A 85 9.07 -6.61 -3.10
C PRO A 85 10.17 -7.66 -3.27
N THR A 86 11.42 -7.26 -3.06
CA THR A 86 12.55 -8.18 -3.00
C THR A 86 12.55 -8.88 -1.64
N PHE A 87 11.79 -9.96 -1.48
CA PHE A 87 11.76 -10.73 -0.23
C PHE A 87 12.14 -12.21 -0.39
N PRO A 88 12.75 -12.82 0.64
CA PRO A 88 13.05 -14.23 0.65
C PRO A 88 11.78 -15.05 0.93
N SER A 89 11.28 -15.71 -0.11
CA SER A 89 10.54 -16.98 -0.14
C SER A 89 9.20 -17.14 0.62
N GLN A 90 8.23 -17.67 -0.13
CA GLN A 90 6.96 -18.29 0.26
C GLN A 90 6.06 -17.48 1.21
N SER A 91 5.13 -16.75 0.61
CA SER A 91 4.17 -15.96 1.38
C SER A 91 2.84 -15.79 0.66
N SER A 92 1.76 -15.92 1.42
CA SER A 92 0.39 -15.61 0.99
C SER A 92 0.14 -14.12 1.19
N SER A 93 -0.48 -13.44 0.24
CA SER A 93 -0.75 -12.00 0.34
C SER A 93 -2.23 -11.73 0.52
N PHE A 94 -2.56 -10.71 1.30
CA PHE A 94 -3.91 -10.16 1.41
C PHE A 94 -3.83 -8.63 1.33
N ASP A 95 -4.94 -7.96 1.03
CA ASP A 95 -5.00 -6.50 1.02
C ASP A 95 -6.32 -6.06 1.67
N THR A 96 -6.27 -4.93 2.38
CA THR A 96 -7.42 -4.27 3.00
C THR A 96 -7.26 -2.76 2.81
N ASP A 97 -8.19 -2.18 2.06
CA ASP A 97 -8.50 -0.75 1.81
C ASP A 97 -7.37 0.26 1.52
N ASP A 98 -6.10 -0.04 1.83
CA ASP A 98 -4.94 0.86 1.63
C ASP A 98 -3.57 0.15 1.74
N PHE A 99 -3.48 -1.18 1.96
CA PHE A 99 -2.24 -1.86 2.37
C PHE A 99 -1.97 -3.19 1.66
N PHE A 100 -0.83 -3.28 0.98
CA PHE A 100 -0.27 -4.57 0.56
C PHE A 100 0.19 -5.38 1.76
N LEU A 101 -0.27 -6.62 1.91
CA LEU A 101 0.19 -7.54 2.96
C LEU A 101 0.87 -8.75 2.33
N ILE A 102 1.94 -9.20 2.96
CA ILE A 102 2.65 -10.44 2.63
C ILE A 102 2.86 -11.23 3.93
N ILE A 103 2.26 -12.40 4.00
CA ILE A 103 2.28 -13.31 5.14
C ILE A 103 3.29 -14.42 4.85
N GLY A 104 4.48 -14.26 5.43
CA GLY A 104 5.49 -15.32 5.56
C GLY A 104 5.84 -15.55 7.04
N PRO A 105 7.00 -16.16 7.36
CA PRO A 105 7.48 -16.28 8.75
C PRO A 105 7.67 -14.92 9.43
N ILE A 106 7.93 -13.89 8.62
CA ILE A 106 7.91 -12.49 9.01
C ILE A 106 6.81 -11.81 8.20
N PHE A 107 5.90 -11.14 8.88
CA PHE A 107 4.78 -10.44 8.27
C PHE A 107 5.23 -9.05 7.82
N THR A 108 5.02 -8.73 6.53
CA THR A 108 5.38 -7.44 5.96
C THR A 108 4.19 -6.77 5.27
N PHE A 109 4.12 -5.45 5.36
CA PHE A 109 3.06 -4.67 4.74
C PHE A 109 3.57 -3.35 4.17
N SER A 110 2.90 -2.81 3.16
CA SER A 110 3.19 -1.48 2.61
C SER A 110 1.89 -0.75 2.31
N PRO A 111 1.70 0.48 2.83
CA PRO A 111 0.64 1.35 2.33
C PRO A 111 0.84 1.63 0.84
N ILE A 112 -0.22 1.59 0.04
CA ILE A 112 -0.16 1.72 -1.43
C ILE A 112 0.58 3.00 -1.86
N LEU A 113 0.32 4.11 -1.18
CA LEU A 113 0.86 5.43 -1.54
C LEU A 113 2.22 5.75 -0.92
N LYS A 114 2.65 4.98 0.09
CA LYS A 114 3.92 5.24 0.79
C LYS A 114 5.07 4.41 0.26
N CYS A 115 4.81 3.40 -0.59
CA CYS A 115 5.80 2.51 -1.22
C CYS A 115 6.93 2.10 -0.25
N ARG A 116 6.57 1.90 1.02
CA ARG A 116 7.51 1.61 2.10
C ARG A 116 7.04 0.33 2.77
N TRP A 117 7.84 -0.71 2.59
CA TRP A 117 7.64 -1.96 3.26
C TRP A 117 8.02 -1.83 4.73
N LEU A 118 7.09 -2.19 5.59
CA LEU A 118 7.23 -2.31 7.02
C LEU A 118 7.18 -3.79 7.38
N SER A 119 8.04 -4.19 8.31
CA SER A 119 8.07 -5.55 8.84
C SER A 119 7.57 -5.52 10.27
N THR A 120 6.72 -6.46 10.63
CA THR A 120 6.38 -6.68 12.05
C THR A 120 7.39 -7.61 12.69
N SER A 121 7.28 -7.77 14.01
CA SER A 121 7.90 -8.89 14.70
C SER A 121 7.41 -10.22 14.10
N PRO A 122 8.26 -11.27 14.08
CA PRO A 122 7.85 -12.60 13.63
C PRO A 122 6.71 -13.13 14.50
N PHE A 123 5.90 -14.03 13.93
CA PHE A 123 4.84 -14.68 14.68
C PHE A 123 5.40 -15.51 15.83
N ARG A 124 4.69 -15.52 16.97
CA ARG A 124 5.01 -16.44 18.07
C ARG A 124 4.89 -17.91 17.66
N PHE A 125 4.03 -18.19 16.68
CA PHE A 125 3.79 -19.52 16.14
C PHE A 125 3.75 -19.41 14.61
N SER A 126 4.56 -20.23 13.93
CA SER A 126 4.48 -20.36 12.47
C SER A 126 3.11 -20.90 12.06
N ARG A 127 2.55 -20.38 10.97
CA ARG A 127 1.20 -20.70 10.50
C ARG A 127 1.17 -20.67 8.97
N ILE A 128 0.44 -21.60 8.36
CA ILE A 128 0.15 -21.59 6.92
C ILE A 128 -1.32 -21.22 6.71
N ASN A 129 -1.59 -20.34 5.73
CA ASN A 129 -2.94 -19.85 5.38
C ASN A 129 -3.78 -19.30 6.56
N PRO A 130 -3.23 -18.43 7.43
CA PRO A 130 -4.04 -17.81 8.46
C PRO A 130 -5.00 -16.77 7.86
N LEU A 131 -6.12 -16.54 8.55
CA LEU A 131 -6.97 -15.38 8.28
C LEU A 131 -6.31 -14.14 8.90
N VAL A 132 -6.18 -13.06 8.13
CA VAL A 132 -5.62 -11.79 8.62
C VAL A 132 -6.67 -10.69 8.51
N GLY A 133 -6.93 -10.03 9.63
CA GLY A 133 -7.71 -8.81 9.70
C GLY A 133 -6.82 -7.61 10.05
N VAL A 134 -7.21 -6.43 9.58
CA VAL A 134 -6.53 -5.16 9.86
C VAL A 134 -7.46 -4.29 10.69
N ASP A 135 -6.94 -3.81 11.82
CA ASP A 135 -7.60 -2.84 12.68
C ASP A 135 -6.80 -1.53 12.62
N SER A 136 -7.32 -0.61 11.82
CA SER A 136 -6.75 0.72 11.60
C SER A 136 -7.25 1.65 12.69
N PRO A 137 -6.35 2.27 13.50
CA PRO A 137 -6.81 3.13 14.57
C PRO A 137 -7.45 4.40 14.00
N PRO A 138 -8.44 5.00 14.70
CA PRO A 138 -9.12 6.18 14.23
C PRO A 138 -8.12 7.33 14.01
N SER A 139 -8.43 8.20 13.03
CA SER A 139 -7.60 9.33 12.58
C SER A 139 -7.23 10.34 13.68
N SER A 140 -7.83 10.24 14.87
CA SER A 140 -7.53 11.05 16.06
C SER A 140 -6.43 10.47 16.96
N SER A 141 -5.92 9.27 16.67
CA SER A 141 -4.93 8.59 17.51
C SER A 141 -3.49 8.98 17.15
N SER A 142 -2.62 9.03 18.15
CA SER A 142 -1.22 9.47 18.03
C SER A 142 -0.29 8.44 17.37
N SER A 143 -0.78 7.21 17.12
CA SER A 143 -0.02 6.14 16.46
C SER A 143 -0.62 5.81 15.09
N PRO A 144 0.03 6.18 13.98
CA PRO A 144 -0.47 5.94 12.62
C PRO A 144 -0.23 4.51 12.13
N ILE A 145 0.06 3.57 13.04
CA ILE A 145 0.49 2.20 12.70
C ILE A 145 -0.75 1.30 12.81
N PRO A 146 -1.15 0.61 11.74
CA PRO A 146 -2.26 -0.34 11.78
C PRO A 146 -1.90 -1.52 12.67
N SER A 147 -2.90 -2.05 13.35
CA SER A 147 -2.78 -3.30 14.10
C SER A 147 -3.34 -4.47 13.27
N PHE A 148 -2.76 -5.64 13.44
CA PHE A 148 -3.10 -6.82 12.65
C PHE A 148 -3.55 -7.95 13.57
N VAL A 149 -4.68 -8.56 13.24
CA VAL A 149 -5.22 -9.73 13.94
C VAL A 149 -5.07 -10.94 13.03
N VAL A 150 -4.41 -11.98 13.54
CA VAL A 150 -4.14 -13.21 12.78
C VAL A 150 -4.79 -14.39 13.48
N VAL A 151 -5.69 -15.09 12.79
CA VAL A 151 -6.53 -16.16 13.34
C VAL A 151 -6.40 -17.43 12.51
N GLY A 152 -6.23 -18.58 13.18
CA GLY A 152 -6.15 -19.88 12.52
C GLY A 152 -4.82 -20.14 11.82
N GLY A 153 -4.84 -20.96 10.76
CA GLY A 153 -3.66 -21.48 10.08
C GLY A 153 -3.03 -22.68 10.81
N VAL A 154 -2.44 -23.60 10.03
CA VAL A 154 -1.87 -24.88 10.50
C VAL A 154 -0.39 -24.94 10.20
#